data_AF-A0A7S3FHA8-F1
#
_entry.id   AF-A0A7S3FHA8-F1
#
_cell.length_a   1.000
_cell.length_b   1.000
_cell.length_c   1.000
_cell.angle_alpha   90.00
_cell.angle_beta   90.00
_cell.angle_gamma   90.00
#
_symmetry.space_group_name_H-M   'P 1'
#
loop_
_entity.id
_entity.type
_entity.pdbx_description
1 polymer ?
#
loop_
_entity_poly.entity_id
_entity_poly.type
_entity_poly.pdbx_seq_one_letter_code
_entity_poly.pdbx_strand_id
1 'polypeptide(L)'
;MASDDVLCSALARSEDVFGRLGAAAGCSRDDAKRLVYMKIYSLGAVGKGSASFERAFAEGFGASLRWLKAQAERAARPGGSGFVSTLGGRLRKLAIGAGAPTDRARQLASALVQGSLADILKRAAVIAMRQLADLPLSSDSGGRSSPARLVLLVHDE
;
A
#
# COMPACT_ATOMS: atom_id res chain seq x y z
N MET A 1 -3.32 4.45 -10.19
CA MET A 1 -2.34 3.36 -9.97
C MET A 1 -2.81 2.15 -10.77
N ALA A 2 -2.14 1.00 -10.71
CA ALA A 2 -2.48 -0.18 -11.53
C ALA A 2 -4.01 -0.43 -11.57
N SER A 3 -4.59 -0.48 -12.77
CA SER A 3 -6.00 -0.82 -13.00
C SER A 3 -6.16 -2.33 -12.96
N ASP A 4 -5.94 -2.93 -11.80
CA ASP A 4 -6.10 -4.36 -11.57
C ASP A 4 -7.57 -4.63 -11.25
N ASP A 5 -8.38 -4.81 -12.30
CA ASP A 5 -9.84 -4.88 -12.18
C ASP A 5 -10.31 -5.97 -11.20
N VAL A 6 -9.58 -7.08 -11.13
CA VAL A 6 -9.86 -8.17 -10.18
C VAL A 6 -9.66 -7.71 -8.75
N LEU A 7 -8.49 -7.14 -8.44
CA LEU A 7 -8.18 -6.65 -7.10
C LEU A 7 -9.09 -5.48 -6.72
N CYS A 8 -9.28 -4.51 -7.62
CA CYS A 8 -10.15 -3.37 -7.40
C CYS A 8 -11.59 -3.79 -7.13
N SER A 9 -12.13 -4.75 -7.90
CA SER A 9 -13.48 -5.26 -7.69
C SER A 9 -13.62 -6.00 -6.36
N ALA A 10 -12.62 -6.81 -5.97
CA ALA A 10 -12.63 -7.51 -4.69
C ALA A 10 -12.61 -6.53 -3.51
N LEU A 11 -11.74 -5.51 -3.57
CA LEU A 11 -11.66 -4.46 -2.56
C LEU A 11 -12.95 -3.62 -2.49
N ALA A 12 -13.58 -3.31 -3.62
CA ALA A 12 -14.84 -2.57 -3.68
C ALA A 12 -16.01 -3.33 -3.01
N ARG A 13 -15.93 -4.66 -2.95
CA ARG A 13 -16.90 -5.53 -2.27
C ARG A 13 -16.50 -5.88 -0.83
N SER A 14 -15.45 -5.25 -0.29
CA SER A 14 -14.92 -5.54 1.04
C SER A 14 -14.54 -7.02 1.24
N GLU A 15 -14.12 -7.71 0.17
CA GLU A 15 -13.72 -9.11 0.27
C GLU A 15 -12.40 -9.26 1.05
N ASP A 16 -12.29 -10.34 1.83
CA ASP A 16 -11.00 -10.76 2.39
C ASP A 16 -10.12 -11.35 1.28
N VAL A 17 -9.39 -10.48 0.60
CA VAL A 17 -8.50 -10.84 -0.52
C VAL A 17 -7.41 -11.83 -0.10
N PHE A 18 -6.97 -11.80 1.16
CA PHE A 18 -5.96 -12.73 1.66
C PHE A 18 -6.58 -14.08 2.03
N GLY A 19 -7.78 -14.08 2.61
CA GLY A 19 -8.55 -15.30 2.86
C GLY A 19 -8.88 -16.04 1.56
N ARG A 20 -9.36 -15.32 0.55
CA ARG A 20 -9.64 -15.87 -0.80
C ARG A 20 -8.38 -16.46 -1.45
N LEU A 21 -7.27 -15.73 -1.37
CA LEU A 21 -6.00 -16.20 -1.92
C LEU A 21 -5.47 -17.42 -1.16
N GLY A 22 -5.54 -17.42 0.17
CA GLY A 22 -5.16 -18.54 1.02
C GLY A 22 -5.96 -19.80 0.69
N ALA A 23 -7.28 -19.67 0.55
CA ALA A 23 -8.16 -20.76 0.14
C ALA A 23 -7.80 -21.33 -1.25
N ALA A 24 -7.58 -20.47 -2.25
CA ALA A 24 -7.17 -20.89 -3.59
C ALA A 24 -5.76 -21.53 -3.62
N ALA A 25 -4.87 -21.09 -2.74
CA ALA A 25 -3.50 -21.58 -2.64
C ALA A 25 -3.35 -22.83 -1.76
N GLY A 26 -4.35 -23.16 -0.94
CA GLY A 26 -4.27 -24.21 0.08
C GLY A 26 -3.36 -23.85 1.26
N CYS A 27 -3.34 -22.58 1.67
CA CYS A 27 -2.56 -22.09 2.81
C CYS A 27 -3.39 -21.18 3.73
N SER A 28 -2.86 -20.87 4.92
CA SER A 28 -3.54 -19.98 5.85
C SER A 28 -3.65 -18.56 5.29
N ARG A 29 -4.65 -17.80 5.77
CA ARG A 29 -4.80 -16.37 5.46
C ARG A 29 -3.54 -15.57 5.80
N ASP A 30 -2.91 -15.88 6.93
CA ASP A 30 -1.75 -15.13 7.42
C ASP A 30 -0.50 -15.47 6.61
N ASP A 31 -0.32 -16.72 6.18
CA ASP A 31 0.71 -17.09 5.23
C ASP A 31 0.51 -16.40 3.87
N ALA A 32 -0.72 -16.37 3.39
CA ALA A 32 -1.07 -15.67 2.16
C ALA A 32 -0.73 -14.18 2.25
N LYS A 33 -1.13 -13.52 3.35
CA LYS A 33 -0.81 -12.12 3.65
C LYS A 33 0.70 -11.88 3.67
N ARG A 34 1.45 -12.72 4.39
CA ARG A 34 2.91 -12.64 4.49
C ARG A 34 3.58 -12.76 3.12
N LEU A 35 3.19 -13.75 2.34
CA LEU A 35 3.75 -14.00 1.00
C LEU A 35 3.42 -12.86 0.03
N VAL A 36 2.20 -12.32 0.07
CA VAL A 36 1.81 -11.15 -0.75
C VAL A 36 2.70 -9.95 -0.43
N TYR A 37 2.88 -9.60 0.85
CA TYR A 37 3.76 -8.49 1.23
C TYR A 37 5.22 -8.76 0.84
N MET A 38 5.73 -9.97 1.05
CA MET A 38 7.08 -10.33 0.62
C MET A 38 7.24 -10.13 -0.89
N LYS A 39 6.27 -10.55 -1.71
CA LYS A 39 6.32 -10.35 -3.16
C LYS A 39 6.24 -8.88 -3.56
N ILE A 40 5.32 -8.10 -2.97
CA ILE A 40 5.19 -6.67 -3.31
C ILE A 40 6.46 -5.91 -2.96
N TYR A 41 6.99 -6.08 -1.76
CA TYR A 41 8.18 -5.35 -1.30
C TYR A 41 9.50 -5.87 -1.87
N SER A 42 9.54 -7.10 -2.39
CA SER A 42 10.69 -7.62 -3.12
C SER A 42 10.57 -7.51 -4.64
N LEU A 43 9.50 -6.89 -5.16
CA LEU A 43 9.19 -6.86 -6.60
C LEU A 43 9.15 -8.25 -7.25
N GLY A 44 8.65 -9.24 -6.51
CA GLY A 44 8.53 -10.63 -6.92
C GLY A 44 9.83 -11.42 -6.87
N ALA A 45 10.94 -10.83 -6.41
CA ALA A 45 12.23 -11.52 -6.33
C ALA A 45 12.33 -12.52 -5.17
N VAL A 46 11.53 -12.33 -4.11
CA VAL A 46 11.57 -13.15 -2.88
C VAL A 46 10.17 -13.63 -2.53
N GLY A 47 10.09 -14.79 -1.87
CA GLY A 47 8.84 -15.42 -1.45
C GLY A 47 8.21 -16.26 -2.56
N LYS A 48 8.88 -17.36 -2.92
CA LYS A 48 8.24 -18.40 -3.74
C LYS A 48 7.22 -19.13 -2.86
N GLY A 49 5.94 -19.03 -3.21
CA GLY A 49 4.91 -19.88 -2.65
C GLY A 49 4.87 -21.23 -3.37
N SER A 50 3.89 -22.04 -3.02
CA SER A 50 3.52 -23.21 -3.82
C SER A 50 3.11 -22.80 -5.25
N ALA A 51 3.08 -23.74 -6.19
CA ALA A 51 2.59 -23.47 -7.54
C ALA A 51 1.13 -22.96 -7.55
N SER A 52 0.30 -23.46 -6.62
CA SER A 52 -1.08 -22.97 -6.41
C SER A 52 -1.09 -21.51 -5.95
N PHE A 53 -0.20 -21.15 -5.01
CA PHE A 53 -0.03 -19.77 -4.57
C PHE A 53 0.40 -18.85 -5.70
N GLU A 54 1.42 -19.23 -6.48
CA GLU A 54 1.92 -18.40 -7.59
C GLU A 54 0.83 -18.14 -8.64
N ARG A 55 -0.01 -19.14 -8.93
CA ARG A 55 -1.16 -18.99 -9.82
C ARG A 55 -2.20 -18.03 -9.24
N ALA A 56 -2.65 -18.28 -8.01
CA ALA A 56 -3.65 -17.44 -7.34
C ALA A 56 -3.16 -15.99 -7.18
N PHE A 57 -1.87 -15.80 -6.90
CA PHE A 57 -1.24 -14.49 -6.83
C PHE A 57 -1.21 -13.79 -8.20
N ALA A 58 -0.84 -14.51 -9.26
CA ALA A 58 -0.80 -13.95 -10.61
C ALA A 58 -2.18 -13.47 -11.08
N GLU A 59 -3.23 -14.20 -10.71
CA GLU A 59 -4.64 -13.84 -10.98
C GLU A 59 -5.14 -12.67 -10.12
N GLY A 60 -4.78 -12.62 -8.84
CA GLY A 60 -5.31 -11.62 -7.90
C GLY A 60 -4.50 -10.33 -7.74
N PHE A 61 -3.19 -10.36 -8.03
CA PHE A 61 -2.26 -9.26 -7.77
C PHE A 61 -1.25 -9.04 -8.90
N GLY A 62 -1.24 -9.91 -9.91
CA GLY A 62 -0.18 -9.94 -10.92
C GLY A 62 -0.11 -8.66 -11.76
N ALA A 63 -1.25 -8.07 -12.12
CA ALA A 63 -1.28 -6.83 -12.88
C ALA A 63 -0.74 -5.66 -12.04
N SER A 64 -1.15 -5.58 -10.78
CA SER A 64 -0.63 -4.61 -9.80
C SER A 64 0.89 -4.69 -9.64
N LEU A 65 1.43 -5.91 -9.44
CA LEU A 65 2.86 -6.11 -9.27
C LEU A 65 3.65 -5.77 -10.54
N ARG A 66 3.16 -6.18 -11.72
CA ARG A 66 3.79 -5.85 -13.01
C ARG A 66 3.86 -4.34 -13.24
N TRP A 67 2.76 -3.63 -12.97
CA TRP A 67 2.72 -2.19 -13.09
C TRP A 67 3.72 -1.52 -12.13
N LEU A 68 3.73 -1.92 -10.85
CA LEU A 68 4.64 -1.37 -9.85
C LEU A 68 6.10 -1.58 -10.26
N LYS A 69 6.44 -2.81 -10.69
CA LYS A 69 7.77 -3.15 -11.18
C LYS A 69 8.16 -2.30 -12.39
N ALA A 70 7.30 -2.17 -13.38
CA ALA A 70 7.56 -1.37 -14.58
C ALA A 70 7.79 0.11 -14.26
N GLN A 71 7.01 0.68 -13.34
CA GLN A 71 7.21 2.07 -12.89
C GLN A 71 8.58 2.26 -12.24
N ALA A 72 8.93 1.36 -11.33
CA ALA A 72 10.18 1.44 -10.59
C ALA A 72 11.41 1.21 -11.49
N GLU A 73 11.37 0.21 -12.37
CA GLU A 73 12.45 -0.08 -13.31
C GLU A 73 12.67 1.05 -14.31
N ARG A 74 11.58 1.66 -14.82
CA ARG A 74 11.65 2.83 -15.71
C ARG A 74 12.33 4.02 -15.03
N ALA A 75 12.10 4.23 -13.75
CA ALA A 75 12.75 5.29 -12.97
C ALA A 75 14.20 4.93 -12.60
N ALA A 76 14.52 3.65 -12.39
CA ALA A 76 15.83 3.17 -11.95
C ALA A 76 16.87 2.96 -13.06
N ARG A 77 16.43 2.76 -14.32
CA ARG A 77 17.32 2.49 -15.45
C ARG A 77 18.28 3.67 -15.74
N PRO A 78 19.45 3.42 -16.37
CA PRO A 78 20.31 4.48 -16.87
C PRO A 78 19.52 5.46 -17.76
N GLY A 79 19.65 6.77 -17.49
CA GLY A 79 18.89 7.82 -18.18
C GLY A 79 17.40 7.90 -17.81
N GLY A 80 16.94 7.12 -16.82
CA GLY A 80 15.63 7.29 -16.19
C GLY A 80 15.58 8.54 -15.31
N SER A 81 14.37 8.89 -14.84
CA SER A 81 14.15 10.07 -13.97
C SER A 81 14.94 10.00 -12.66
N GLY A 82 15.24 8.80 -12.16
CA GLY A 82 15.84 8.60 -10.83
C GLY A 82 14.89 8.90 -9.67
N PHE A 83 13.60 9.12 -9.95
CA PHE A 83 12.57 9.40 -8.95
C PHE A 83 11.20 8.83 -9.35
N VAL A 84 10.35 8.61 -8.35
CA VAL A 84 8.92 8.30 -8.50
C VAL A 84 8.07 9.39 -7.84
N SER A 85 6.84 9.58 -8.31
CA SER A 85 5.86 10.46 -7.68
C SER A 85 4.81 9.64 -6.94
N THR A 86 4.52 9.99 -5.70
CA THR A 86 3.41 9.41 -4.93
C THR A 86 2.06 9.94 -5.45
N LEU A 87 0.95 9.37 -4.97
CA LEU A 87 -0.41 9.82 -5.30
C LEU A 87 -0.66 11.29 -4.99
N GLY A 88 -0.06 11.83 -3.93
CA GLY A 88 -0.14 13.26 -3.57
C GLY A 88 0.81 14.16 -4.37
N GLY A 89 1.48 13.65 -5.41
CA GLY A 89 2.41 14.43 -6.25
C GLY A 89 3.81 14.62 -5.64
N ARG A 90 4.09 14.04 -4.47
CA ARG A 90 5.39 14.18 -3.82
C ARG A 90 6.43 13.30 -4.52
N LEU A 91 7.54 13.92 -4.92
CA LEU A 91 8.65 13.22 -5.55
C LEU A 91 9.54 12.51 -4.52
N ARG A 92 9.95 11.29 -4.84
CA ARG A 92 10.90 10.48 -4.08
C ARG A 92 12.06 10.09 -4.98
N LYS A 93 13.23 10.67 -4.73
CA LYS A 93 14.46 10.41 -5.46
C LYS A 93 15.23 9.25 -4.83
N LEU A 94 15.96 8.50 -5.66
CA LEU A 94 16.97 7.55 -5.17
C LEU A 94 18.02 8.25 -4.32
N ALA A 95 18.43 7.62 -3.21
CA ALA A 95 19.58 8.06 -2.46
C ALA A 95 20.85 7.98 -3.33
N ILE A 96 21.76 8.95 -3.17
CA ILE A 96 23.06 8.95 -3.86
C ILE A 96 23.81 7.68 -3.44
N GLY A 97 24.33 6.93 -4.40
CA GLY A 97 25.02 5.65 -4.15
C GLY A 97 24.10 4.43 -4.06
N ALA A 98 22.80 4.54 -4.40
CA ALA A 98 21.92 3.39 -4.48
C ALA A 98 22.55 2.30 -5.37
N GLY A 99 22.74 1.09 -4.84
CA GLY A 99 23.58 0.03 -5.41
C GLY A 99 23.10 -0.52 -6.77
N ALA A 100 22.92 -1.84 -6.86
CA ALA A 100 22.53 -2.48 -8.11
C ALA A 100 21.17 -1.94 -8.63
N PRO A 101 20.93 -1.96 -9.97
CA PRO A 101 19.66 -1.50 -10.55
C PRO A 101 18.40 -2.12 -9.93
N THR A 102 18.49 -3.38 -9.50
CA THR A 102 17.43 -4.11 -8.80
C THR A 102 17.11 -3.52 -7.42
N ASP A 103 18.13 -3.08 -6.68
CA ASP A 103 17.96 -2.44 -5.37
C ASP A 103 17.32 -1.07 -5.51
N ARG A 104 17.73 -0.32 -6.53
CA ARG A 104 17.13 0.98 -6.89
C ARG A 104 15.64 0.83 -7.21
N ALA A 105 15.29 -0.13 -8.06
CA ALA A 105 13.90 -0.38 -8.41
C ALA A 105 13.08 -0.75 -7.16
N ARG A 106 13.60 -1.62 -6.30
CA ARG A 106 12.93 -1.99 -5.04
C ARG A 106 12.71 -0.79 -4.10
N GLN A 107 13.72 0.06 -3.93
CA GLN A 107 13.59 1.29 -3.13
C GLN A 107 12.53 2.23 -3.69
N LEU A 108 12.51 2.43 -5.01
CA LEU A 108 11.53 3.29 -5.67
C LEU A 108 10.12 2.73 -5.61
N ALA A 109 9.95 1.42 -5.78
CA ALA A 109 8.66 0.76 -5.63
C ALA A 109 8.11 0.90 -4.20
N SER A 110 8.96 0.67 -3.20
CA SER A 110 8.59 0.84 -1.79
C SER A 110 8.21 2.30 -1.50
N ALA A 111 9.01 3.27 -1.97
CA ALA A 111 8.74 4.69 -1.81
C ALA A 111 7.41 5.12 -2.49
N LEU A 112 7.10 4.55 -3.66
CA LEU A 112 5.84 4.80 -4.35
C LEU A 112 4.64 4.29 -3.54
N VAL A 113 4.68 3.03 -3.08
CA VAL A 113 3.57 2.41 -2.34
C VAL A 113 3.38 3.08 -0.97
N GLN A 114 4.42 3.10 -0.15
CA GLN A 114 4.36 3.65 1.21
C GLN A 114 4.13 5.16 1.21
N GLY A 115 4.77 5.87 0.28
CA GLY A 115 4.58 7.31 0.14
C GLY A 115 3.14 7.66 -0.25
N SER A 116 2.54 6.89 -1.14
CA SER A 116 1.14 7.07 -1.54
C SER A 116 0.17 6.73 -0.40
N LEU A 117 0.43 5.66 0.35
CA LEU A 117 -0.35 5.32 1.55
C LEU A 117 -0.30 6.46 2.58
N ALA A 118 0.89 6.98 2.85
CA ALA A 118 1.06 8.12 3.76
C ALA A 118 0.31 9.37 3.29
N ASP A 119 0.20 9.61 1.98
CA ASP A 119 -0.58 10.73 1.46
C ASP A 119 -2.08 10.54 1.70
N ILE A 120 -2.61 9.32 1.51
CA ILE A 120 -4.00 8.96 1.80
C ILE A 120 -4.31 9.18 3.29
N LEU A 121 -3.48 8.63 4.18
CA LEU A 121 -3.69 8.70 5.62
C LEU A 121 -3.64 10.13 6.14
N LYS A 122 -2.68 10.94 5.68
CA LYS A 122 -2.61 12.36 6.04
C LYS A 122 -3.86 13.12 5.59
N ARG A 123 -4.37 12.82 4.39
CA ARG A 123 -5.59 13.45 3.89
C ARG A 123 -6.81 13.04 4.73
N ALA A 124 -6.91 11.75 5.08
CA ALA A 124 -7.97 11.25 5.95
C ALA A 124 -7.93 11.91 7.34
N ALA A 125 -6.74 12.02 7.94
CA ALA A 125 -6.54 12.69 9.23
C ALA A 125 -6.98 14.17 9.19
N VAL A 126 -6.61 14.91 8.15
CA VAL A 126 -7.04 16.31 7.98
C VAL A 126 -8.57 16.40 7.85
N ILE A 127 -9.20 15.50 7.11
CA ILE A 127 -10.68 15.46 6.97
C ILE A 127 -11.32 15.16 8.33
N ALA A 128 -10.86 14.13 9.03
CA ALA A 128 -11.38 13.74 10.34
C ALA A 128 -11.23 14.87 11.36
N MET A 129 -10.06 15.53 11.42
CA MET A 129 -9.83 16.67 12.31
C MET A 129 -10.77 17.85 12.02
N ARG A 130 -11.06 18.14 10.74
CA ARG A 130 -12.02 19.18 10.37
C ARG A 130 -13.43 18.82 10.81
N GLN A 131 -13.85 17.58 10.52
CA GLN A 131 -15.17 17.09 10.94
C GLN A 131 -15.34 17.13 12.47
N LEU A 132 -14.31 16.74 13.22
CA LEU A 132 -14.31 16.82 14.69
C LEU A 132 -14.40 18.27 15.20
N ALA A 133 -13.75 19.22 14.52
CA ALA A 133 -13.82 20.64 14.87
C ALA A 133 -15.22 21.25 14.63
N ASP A 134 -15.97 20.70 13.66
CA ASP A 134 -17.32 21.15 13.30
C ASP A 134 -18.42 20.47 14.16
N LEU A 135 -18.07 19.49 15.00
CA LEU A 135 -19.05 18.86 15.89
C LEU A 135 -19.46 19.83 17.01
N PRO A 136 -20.76 19.96 17.30
CA PRO A 136 -21.22 20.75 18.44
C PRO A 136 -20.63 20.17 19.72
N LEU A 137 -20.04 21.03 20.57
CA LEU A 137 -19.61 20.64 21.90
C LEU A 137 -20.86 20.21 22.68
N SER A 138 -21.01 18.91 22.93
CA SER A 138 -22.12 18.38 23.72
C SER A 138 -22.09 19.00 25.11
N SER A 139 -22.98 19.96 25.36
CA SER A 139 -23.20 20.54 26.68
C SER A 139 -24.10 19.60 27.49
N ASP A 140 -23.53 18.52 28.03
CA ASP A 140 -24.24 17.71 29.01
C ASP A 140 -24.13 18.34 30.40
N SER A 141 -25.29 18.59 30.99
CA SER A 141 -25.57 19.28 32.24
C SER A 141 -25.14 18.53 33.52
N GLY A 142 -24.14 17.64 33.46
CA GLY A 142 -23.79 16.82 34.63
C GLY A 142 -22.44 16.10 34.65
N GLY A 143 -21.62 16.18 33.60
CA GLY A 143 -20.34 15.45 33.60
C GLY A 143 -19.51 15.80 32.38
N ARG A 144 -18.21 15.99 32.57
CA ARG A 144 -17.25 16.43 31.54
C ARG A 144 -17.25 15.51 30.32
N SER A 145 -18.02 15.83 29.28
CA SER A 145 -17.77 15.31 27.94
C SER A 145 -16.54 16.03 27.39
N SER A 146 -15.39 15.34 27.32
CA SER A 146 -14.25 15.86 26.57
C SER A 146 -14.51 15.68 25.09
N PRO A 147 -14.34 16.73 24.26
CA PRO A 147 -14.52 16.59 22.82
C PRO A 147 -13.56 15.54 22.27
N ALA A 148 -14.04 14.71 21.34
CA ALA A 148 -13.20 13.75 20.64
C ALA A 148 -12.07 14.47 19.91
N ARG A 149 -10.85 13.94 20.01
CA ARG A 149 -9.64 14.49 19.40
C ARG A 149 -8.83 13.38 18.76
N LEU A 150 -8.22 13.67 17.63
CA LEU A 150 -7.20 12.79 17.06
C LEU A 150 -5.98 12.81 17.99
N VAL A 151 -5.65 11.67 18.59
CA VAL A 151 -4.52 11.55 19.55
C VAL A 151 -3.26 11.06 18.85
N LEU A 152 -3.39 10.07 17.97
CA LEU A 152 -2.28 9.40 17.31
C LEU A 152 -2.71 8.88 15.94
N LEU A 153 -1.75 8.81 15.02
CA LEU A 153 -1.88 8.15 13.72
C LEU A 153 -0.68 7.21 13.57
N VAL A 154 -0.90 5.91 13.62
CA VAL A 154 0.10 4.86 13.53
C VAL A 154 -0.02 4.15 12.19
N HIS A 155 0.62 4.70 11.17
CA HIS A 155 0.55 4.15 9.81
C HIS A 155 -0.91 3.92 9.38
N ASP A 156 -1.38 2.68 9.36
CA ASP A 156 -2.74 2.29 8.97
C ASP A 156 -3.80 2.38 10.09
N GLU A 157 -3.46 2.89 11.28
CA GLU A 157 -4.36 3.09 12.44
C GLU A 157 -4.50 4.56 12.88
#